data_AF-A0A6A6HTL5-F1
#
_entry.id   AF-A0A6A6HTL5-F1
#
_cell.length_a   1.000
_cell.length_b   1.000
_cell.length_c   1.000
_cell.angle_alpha   90.00
_cell.angle_beta   90.00
_cell.angle_gamma   90.00
#
_symmetry.space_group_name_H-M   'P 1'
#
loop_
_entity.id
_entity.type
_entity.pdbx_description
1 polymer ?
#
loop_
_entity_poly.entity_id
_entity_poly.type
_entity_poly.pdbx_seq_one_letter_code
_entity_poly.pdbx_strand_id
1 'polypeptide(L)'
;MAPMVSIRPGPTAARCWAAAGRGERFLRPSIRAPRTARGVATNAAVQETGVEYPGGVVPTVPVPIAQRPNLQERKEAIRNAKPFSEFLTDSFNRQHDYLRISITERCNLRCLYCMPEEGVPLSPPAHMLTTPEIFYLSSLFVSQGVTKIRLTGGEPTVRRDIVPLMQSIGMLRSKGLRELALTTNGISLHRKLDAMVEAGLTGVNLSLDTLDPFQFQIMTRRKGFDAVMRSIDRILEMKKLGANIKLKVNCVVMRGLNERDIIPFVEMGREKDIEVRFIEYMPFGGNKWSQGKMISFQEMLDIIRTKYPSLRSVPGHKNDTSKTYGVPGFVGKVGFITSMTNDFCGTCNRLRITSDGNLKVCLHGNAEVSLRDLLRQDNNGEPIDQEAFERIKQIEMDRRDGLLSDETILGWGQREQELLQVIGAAVKRKAEKHADMGDLENMTNRPMILIGG
;
A
#
# COMPACT_ATOMS: atom_id res chain seq x y z
N MET A 1 -8.03 22.89 61.40
CA MET A 1 -7.21 24.12 61.43
C MET A 1 -7.18 24.69 60.03
N ALA A 2 -7.51 25.97 59.94
CA ALA A 2 -7.90 26.80 58.78
C ALA A 2 -6.80 27.05 57.72
N PRO A 3 -7.07 27.77 56.60
CA PRO A 3 -8.24 27.70 55.70
C PRO A 3 -7.92 27.86 54.18
N MET A 4 -8.99 27.73 53.39
CA MET A 4 -9.23 28.17 52.01
C MET A 4 -8.73 29.57 51.64
N VAL A 5 -8.39 29.78 50.35
CA VAL A 5 -8.70 31.05 49.64
C VAL A 5 -9.14 30.75 48.20
N SER A 6 -10.42 31.07 47.94
CA SER A 6 -11.08 31.23 46.64
C SER A 6 -11.09 32.72 46.30
N ILE A 7 -10.72 33.13 45.09
CA ILE A 7 -10.97 34.50 44.58
C ILE A 7 -11.30 34.49 43.08
N ARG A 8 -12.59 34.66 42.78
CA ARG A 8 -13.20 35.48 41.72
C ARG A 8 -14.56 35.95 42.30
N PRO A 9 -15.03 37.20 42.07
CA PRO A 9 -15.71 37.52 40.80
C PRO A 9 -15.73 39.01 40.33
N GLY A 10 -15.76 39.20 38.99
CA GLY A 10 -16.45 40.24 38.18
C GLY A 10 -16.38 41.76 38.53
N PRO A 11 -17.13 42.65 37.83
CA PRO A 11 -17.71 42.56 36.47
C PRO A 11 -17.54 43.85 35.59
N THR A 12 -17.97 43.74 34.32
CA THR A 12 -18.58 44.79 33.44
C THR A 12 -17.85 46.10 33.08
N ALA A 13 -17.69 46.33 31.78
CA ALA A 13 -18.19 47.56 31.11
C ALA A 13 -18.20 47.40 29.58
N ALA A 14 -19.40 47.49 29.01
CA ALA A 14 -19.64 47.73 27.59
C ALA A 14 -19.35 49.19 27.24
N ARG A 15 -18.94 49.48 26.00
CA ARG A 15 -19.22 50.77 25.37
C ARG A 15 -19.26 50.66 23.84
N CYS A 16 -20.47 50.85 23.32
CA CYS A 16 -20.79 51.21 21.96
C CYS A 16 -20.05 52.47 21.52
N TRP A 17 -19.60 52.51 20.26
CA TRP A 17 -19.59 53.73 19.46
C TRP A 17 -20.25 53.44 18.12
N ALA A 18 -21.29 54.20 17.83
CA ALA A 18 -21.99 54.27 16.56
C ALA A 18 -21.71 55.65 15.94
N ALA A 19 -21.75 55.67 14.61
CA ALA A 19 -22.34 56.70 13.73
C ALA A 19 -21.43 57.46 12.75
N ALA A 20 -21.96 57.47 11.51
CA ALA A 20 -21.85 58.44 10.41
C ALA A 20 -20.54 58.45 9.59
N GLY A 21 -20.57 58.43 8.25
CA GLY A 21 -21.68 58.48 7.29
C GLY A 21 -21.15 58.78 5.88
N ARG A 22 -22.07 58.74 4.89
CA ARG A 22 -21.94 59.04 3.45
C ARG A 22 -21.25 57.94 2.63
N GLY A 23 -21.82 57.32 1.61
CA GLY A 23 -22.96 57.67 0.76
C GLY A 23 -22.44 57.92 -0.64
N GLU A 24 -22.64 56.97 -1.57
CA GLU A 24 -22.93 57.25 -2.98
C GLU A 24 -23.37 55.99 -3.74
N ARG A 25 -24.50 56.14 -4.42
CA ARG A 25 -25.16 55.21 -5.34
C ARG A 25 -24.53 55.37 -6.72
N PHE A 26 -24.42 54.32 -7.54
CA PHE A 26 -24.68 54.33 -9.00
C PHE A 26 -24.72 52.85 -9.47
N LEU A 27 -25.90 52.28 -9.63
CA LEU A 27 -26.61 52.03 -10.90
C LEU A 27 -25.95 50.97 -11.82
N ARG A 28 -26.66 49.83 -11.93
CA ARG A 28 -26.53 48.83 -13.00
C ARG A 28 -26.91 49.45 -14.37
N PRO A 29 -26.50 48.83 -15.47
CA PRO A 29 -27.54 48.10 -16.22
C PRO A 29 -27.12 46.72 -16.75
N SER A 30 -28.15 45.89 -16.85
CA SER A 30 -28.25 44.66 -17.64
C SER A 30 -28.23 44.99 -19.14
N ILE A 31 -27.73 44.08 -19.99
CA ILE A 31 -28.46 43.50 -21.15
C ILE A 31 -27.57 42.53 -21.95
N ARG A 32 -28.14 41.32 -22.12
CA ARG A 32 -28.08 40.29 -23.19
C ARG A 32 -26.84 40.10 -24.10
N ALA A 33 -26.54 38.81 -24.28
CA ALA A 33 -25.69 38.21 -25.30
C ALA A 33 -26.15 38.48 -26.75
N PRO A 34 -25.21 38.33 -27.69
CA PRO A 34 -25.49 37.52 -28.88
C PRO A 34 -24.41 36.49 -29.21
N ARG A 35 -24.86 35.35 -29.78
CA ARG A 35 -24.07 34.44 -30.60
C ARG A 35 -23.71 35.15 -31.92
N THR A 36 -22.52 34.94 -32.46
CA THR A 36 -22.27 34.33 -33.79
C THR A 36 -20.82 34.48 -34.27
N ALA A 37 -20.38 33.41 -34.95
CA ALA A 37 -19.49 33.33 -36.12
C ALA A 37 -18.03 33.84 -36.10
N ARG A 38 -17.16 32.91 -36.52
CA ARG A 38 -15.76 33.07 -36.94
C ARG A 38 -15.63 33.86 -38.24
N GLY A 39 -14.49 34.54 -38.40
CA GLY A 39 -13.97 35.10 -39.66
C GLY A 39 -12.83 36.10 -39.38
N VAL A 40 -11.60 35.64 -39.15
CA VAL A 40 -10.43 35.57 -40.07
C VAL A 40 -9.64 36.88 -40.22
N ALA A 41 -8.31 36.70 -40.32
CA ALA A 41 -7.25 37.60 -40.78
C ALA A 41 -6.52 38.34 -39.64
N THR A 42 -5.19 38.52 -39.62
CA THR A 42 -4.15 38.54 -40.65
C THR A 42 -2.78 38.37 -39.97
N ASN A 43 -1.76 37.94 -40.72
CA ASN A 43 -0.40 38.53 -40.76
C ASN A 43 0.47 37.60 -41.64
N ALA A 44 1.42 38.05 -42.45
CA ALA A 44 1.67 39.25 -43.22
C ALA A 44 2.82 38.82 -44.13
N ALA A 45 2.76 39.14 -45.43
CA ALA A 45 3.77 38.75 -46.40
C ALA A 45 5.03 39.61 -46.26
N VAL A 46 6.20 39.00 -46.35
CA VAL A 46 7.48 39.69 -46.63
C VAL A 46 8.18 38.94 -47.75
N GLN A 47 8.56 39.68 -48.79
CA GLN A 47 9.29 39.25 -49.98
C GLN A 47 10.68 38.71 -49.63
N GLU A 48 11.03 37.55 -50.18
CA GLU A 48 12.39 37.01 -50.20
C GLU A 48 13.19 37.65 -51.34
N THR A 49 14.40 38.13 -51.02
CA THR A 49 15.45 38.45 -51.98
C THR A 49 16.53 37.36 -51.86
N GLY A 50 16.91 36.82 -53.01
CA GLY A 50 17.69 35.59 -53.12
C GLY A 50 19.13 35.69 -52.65
N VAL A 51 19.58 34.59 -52.05
CA VAL A 51 21.00 34.18 -51.99
C VAL A 51 21.03 32.67 -52.20
N GLU A 52 21.64 32.22 -53.30
CA GLU A 52 21.90 30.82 -53.61
C GLU A 52 22.98 30.23 -52.70
N TYR A 53 22.73 29.02 -52.17
CA TYR A 53 23.77 28.10 -51.69
C TYR A 53 23.51 26.69 -52.23
N PRO A 54 24.56 25.92 -52.57
CA PRO A 54 24.42 24.70 -53.36
C PRO A 54 24.13 23.45 -52.52
N GLY A 55 23.15 22.69 -52.99
CA GLY A 55 23.10 21.22 -53.05
C GLY A 55 23.52 20.39 -51.83
N GLY A 56 22.54 20.03 -50.99
CA GLY A 56 22.65 18.92 -50.04
C GLY A 56 21.30 18.29 -49.77
N VAL A 57 21.01 17.15 -50.40
CA VAL A 57 19.78 16.37 -50.20
C VAL A 57 19.85 15.69 -48.82
N VAL A 58 18.98 16.09 -47.90
CA VAL A 58 18.74 15.36 -46.64
C VAL A 58 17.44 14.55 -46.81
N PRO A 59 17.46 13.21 -46.71
CA PRO A 59 16.23 12.43 -46.78
C PRO A 59 15.42 12.61 -45.49
N THR A 60 14.23 13.19 -45.60
CA THR A 60 13.24 13.24 -44.51
C THR A 60 12.64 11.85 -44.31
N VAL A 61 13.06 11.15 -43.24
CA VAL A 61 12.36 9.95 -42.76
C VAL A 61 11.06 10.40 -42.07
N PRO A 62 9.86 9.95 -42.48
CA PRO A 62 8.63 10.29 -41.79
C PRO A 62 8.61 9.66 -40.39
N VAL A 63 8.50 10.48 -39.35
CA VAL A 63 8.21 10.02 -37.99
C VAL A 63 6.79 9.43 -37.98
N PRO A 64 6.57 8.18 -37.55
CA PRO A 64 5.24 7.60 -37.50
C PRO A 64 4.39 8.33 -36.46
N ILE A 65 3.29 8.92 -36.90
CA ILE A 65 2.24 9.43 -36.03
C ILE A 65 1.68 8.22 -35.27
N ALA A 66 1.94 8.12 -33.96
CA ALA A 66 1.39 7.09 -33.10
C ALA A 66 -0.15 7.15 -33.18
N GLN A 67 -0.76 6.17 -33.85
CA GLN A 67 -2.20 6.06 -34.00
C GLN A 67 -2.82 5.88 -32.62
N ARG A 68 -3.80 6.72 -32.28
CA ARG A 68 -4.63 6.52 -31.08
C ARG A 68 -5.47 5.25 -31.33
N PRO A 69 -5.46 4.27 -30.41
CA PRO A 69 -6.16 3.00 -30.63
C PRO A 69 -7.64 3.25 -30.89
N ASN A 70 -8.18 2.57 -31.90
CA ASN A 70 -9.56 2.67 -32.34
C ASN A 70 -10.51 2.33 -31.17
N LEU A 71 -11.67 3.00 -31.10
CA LEU A 71 -12.73 2.70 -30.14
C LEU A 71 -13.19 1.22 -30.23
N GLN A 72 -13.13 0.62 -31.41
CA GLN A 72 -13.37 -0.82 -31.61
C GLN A 72 -12.26 -1.68 -31.01
N GLU A 73 -10.98 -1.37 -31.25
CA GLU A 73 -9.84 -2.07 -30.62
C GLU A 73 -9.89 -1.96 -29.09
N ARG A 74 -10.32 -0.81 -28.56
CA ARG A 74 -10.56 -0.64 -27.11
C ARG A 74 -11.72 -1.50 -26.61
N LYS A 75 -12.82 -1.59 -27.36
CA LYS A 75 -13.96 -2.44 -27.01
C LYS A 75 -13.63 -3.92 -27.13
N GLU A 76 -12.84 -4.31 -28.12
CA GLU A 76 -12.32 -5.65 -28.32
C GLU A 76 -11.28 -6.00 -27.26
N ALA A 77 -10.40 -5.08 -26.86
CA ALA A 77 -9.50 -5.28 -25.74
C ALA A 77 -10.23 -5.40 -24.39
N ILE A 78 -11.36 -4.71 -24.22
CA ILE A 78 -12.23 -4.87 -23.04
C ILE A 78 -13.01 -6.19 -23.11
N ARG A 79 -13.46 -6.59 -24.30
CA ARG A 79 -14.20 -7.85 -24.54
C ARG A 79 -13.30 -9.09 -24.48
N ASN A 80 -12.04 -8.95 -24.89
CA ASN A 80 -10.99 -9.97 -24.88
C ASN A 80 -10.12 -9.89 -23.62
N ALA A 81 -10.38 -8.93 -22.72
CA ALA A 81 -9.77 -8.94 -21.40
C ALA A 81 -10.17 -10.25 -20.76
N LYS A 82 -9.17 -11.10 -20.44
CA LYS A 82 -9.44 -12.35 -19.72
C LYS A 82 -10.33 -12.01 -18.52
N PRO A 83 -11.46 -12.70 -18.33
CA PRO A 83 -12.18 -12.58 -17.07
C PRO A 83 -11.16 -12.85 -15.97
N PHE A 84 -11.14 -11.97 -14.98
CA PHE A 84 -10.30 -12.13 -13.80
C PHE A 84 -10.41 -13.58 -13.31
N SER A 85 -9.29 -14.22 -12.98
CA SER A 85 -9.25 -15.67 -12.77
C SER A 85 -10.29 -16.14 -11.75
N GLU A 86 -11.02 -17.21 -12.09
CA GLU A 86 -11.96 -17.85 -11.17
C GLU A 86 -11.24 -18.38 -9.91
N PHE A 87 -9.95 -18.75 -10.02
CA PHE A 87 -9.15 -19.19 -8.87
C PHE A 87 -8.91 -18.07 -7.85
N LEU A 88 -9.00 -16.81 -8.26
CA LEU A 88 -8.83 -15.64 -7.37
C LEU A 88 -10.16 -14.94 -7.07
N THR A 89 -11.28 -15.53 -7.46
CA THR A 89 -12.62 -15.00 -7.18
C THR A 89 -13.28 -15.87 -6.11
N ASP A 90 -13.79 -15.24 -5.06
CA ASP A 90 -14.45 -15.98 -3.98
C ASP A 90 -15.96 -16.17 -4.21
N SER A 91 -16.60 -16.88 -3.29
CA SER A 91 -18.04 -17.18 -3.30
C SER A 91 -18.95 -15.94 -3.19
N PHE A 92 -18.37 -14.77 -2.87
CA PHE A 92 -19.07 -13.48 -2.80
C PHE A 92 -18.75 -12.60 -4.02
N ASN A 93 -18.15 -13.17 -5.06
CA ASN A 93 -17.74 -12.50 -6.29
C ASN A 93 -16.73 -11.35 -6.06
N ARG A 94 -15.93 -11.43 -4.99
CA ARG A 94 -14.82 -10.50 -4.75
C ARG A 94 -13.59 -10.98 -5.52
N GLN A 95 -13.05 -10.09 -6.37
CA GLN A 95 -11.84 -10.33 -7.14
C GLN A 95 -10.60 -9.95 -6.31
N HIS A 96 -9.65 -10.89 -6.15
CA HIS A 96 -8.49 -10.72 -5.29
C HIS A 96 -7.23 -10.30 -6.06
N ASP A 97 -7.14 -9.02 -6.40
CA ASP A 97 -6.04 -8.47 -7.20
C ASP A 97 -4.84 -7.95 -6.37
N TYR A 98 -4.86 -8.15 -5.05
CA TYR A 98 -3.86 -7.63 -4.11
C TYR A 98 -3.23 -8.74 -3.25
N LEU A 99 -1.98 -9.08 -3.56
CA LEU A 99 -1.18 -10.04 -2.81
C LEU A 99 -0.24 -9.35 -1.81
N ARG A 100 -0.17 -9.87 -0.58
CA ARG A 100 0.85 -9.52 0.40
C ARG A 100 1.76 -10.70 0.65
N ILE A 101 3.06 -10.51 0.60
CA ILE A 101 4.04 -11.59 0.82
C ILE A 101 4.92 -11.20 2.00
N SER A 102 4.86 -12.01 3.06
CA SER A 102 5.81 -11.95 4.17
C SER A 102 7.10 -12.62 3.72
N ILE A 103 8.21 -11.89 3.68
CA ILE A 103 9.47 -12.40 3.11
C ILE A 103 10.52 -12.75 4.17
N THR A 104 10.24 -12.51 5.44
CA THR A 104 11.16 -12.76 6.56
C THR A 104 10.41 -12.71 7.88
N GLU A 105 10.81 -13.50 8.87
CA GLU A 105 10.33 -13.39 10.26
C GLU A 105 11.18 -12.41 11.08
N ARG A 106 12.39 -12.09 10.62
CA ARG A 106 13.32 -11.22 11.34
C ARG A 106 12.82 -9.78 11.36
N CYS A 107 12.88 -9.16 12.54
CA CYS A 107 12.63 -7.74 12.74
C CYS A 107 13.75 -7.12 13.56
N ASN A 108 14.14 -5.88 13.24
CA ASN A 108 15.11 -5.08 14.01
C ASN A 108 14.44 -4.25 15.14
N LEU A 109 13.12 -4.33 15.31
CA LEU A 109 12.36 -3.73 16.41
C LEU A 109 11.69 -4.81 17.29
N ARG A 110 11.22 -4.41 18.48
CA ARG A 110 10.49 -5.25 19.44
C ARG A 110 9.25 -4.52 19.97
N CYS A 111 8.37 -4.11 19.05
CA CYS A 111 7.24 -3.25 19.35
C CYS A 111 6.27 -3.89 20.36
N LEU A 112 5.81 -3.10 21.34
CA LEU A 112 5.00 -3.56 22.47
C LEU A 112 3.75 -4.35 22.07
N TYR A 113 3.12 -3.99 20.94
CA TYR A 113 1.89 -4.61 20.45
C TYR A 113 2.12 -5.71 19.39
N CYS A 114 3.38 -5.99 19.03
CA CYS A 114 3.70 -6.88 17.91
C CYS A 114 4.63 -8.03 18.29
N MET A 115 5.70 -7.75 19.05
CA MET A 115 6.72 -8.76 19.37
C MET A 115 7.14 -8.64 20.84
N PRO A 116 7.28 -9.76 21.58
CA PRO A 116 7.81 -9.77 22.95
C PRO A 116 9.24 -9.20 22.99
N GLU A 117 9.71 -8.83 24.18
CA GLU A 117 11.00 -8.14 24.34
C GLU A 117 12.19 -8.99 23.91
N GLU A 118 12.10 -10.26 24.29
CA GLU A 118 13.03 -11.35 24.05
C GLU A 118 13.08 -11.70 22.54
N GLY A 119 12.09 -11.24 21.78
CA GLY A 119 11.88 -11.65 20.41
C GLY A 119 11.21 -13.02 20.33
N VAL A 120 11.18 -13.56 19.12
CA VAL A 120 10.49 -14.82 18.84
C VAL A 120 11.47 -15.84 18.28
N PRO A 121 11.29 -17.14 18.59
CA PRO A 121 12.05 -18.21 17.95
C PRO A 121 11.89 -18.11 16.43
N LEU A 122 13.01 -18.10 15.72
CA LEU A 122 13.01 -18.02 14.26
C LEU A 122 12.94 -19.43 13.68
N SER A 123 12.15 -19.59 12.62
CA SER A 123 12.13 -20.84 11.85
C SER A 123 13.50 -21.12 11.21
N PRO A 124 13.88 -22.39 11.05
CA PRO A 124 15.05 -22.77 10.28
C PRO A 124 15.00 -22.18 8.86
N PRO A 125 16.14 -21.78 8.25
CA PRO A 125 16.17 -21.24 6.89
C PRO A 125 15.52 -22.17 5.86
N ALA A 126 15.65 -23.49 6.05
CA ALA A 126 15.03 -24.49 5.20
C ALA A 126 13.50 -24.37 5.17
N HIS A 127 12.84 -23.87 6.21
CA HIS A 127 11.38 -23.70 6.24
C HIS A 127 10.91 -22.40 5.58
N MET A 128 11.83 -21.50 5.21
CA MET A 128 11.49 -20.20 4.66
C MET A 128 11.40 -20.24 3.14
N LEU A 129 10.54 -19.39 2.55
CA LEU A 129 10.50 -19.23 1.11
C LEU A 129 11.80 -18.58 0.57
N THR A 130 12.39 -19.21 -0.44
CA THR A 130 13.55 -18.70 -1.16
C THR A 130 13.15 -17.58 -2.13
N THR A 131 14.14 -16.83 -2.64
CA THR A 131 13.87 -15.78 -3.66
C THR A 131 13.26 -16.35 -4.95
N PRO A 132 13.78 -17.46 -5.51
CA PRO A 132 13.15 -18.13 -6.65
C PRO A 132 11.70 -18.55 -6.39
N GLU A 133 11.40 -19.11 -5.21
CA GLU A 133 10.05 -19.52 -4.83
C GLU A 133 9.09 -18.32 -4.74
N ILE A 134 9.53 -17.22 -4.12
CA ILE A 134 8.74 -15.98 -4.03
C ILE A 134 8.49 -15.41 -5.42
N PHE A 135 9.50 -15.40 -6.29
CA PHE A 135 9.35 -14.92 -7.66
C PHE A 135 8.37 -15.77 -8.46
N TYR A 136 8.44 -17.10 -8.34
CA TYR A 136 7.49 -18.01 -8.98
C TYR A 136 6.05 -17.74 -8.54
N LEU A 137 5.80 -17.72 -7.22
CA LEU A 137 4.48 -17.42 -6.68
C LEU A 137 4.01 -16.04 -7.15
N SER A 138 4.88 -15.03 -7.14
CA SER A 138 4.54 -13.70 -7.64
C SER A 138 4.14 -13.73 -9.11
N SER A 139 4.87 -14.46 -9.97
CA SER A 139 4.54 -14.62 -11.38
C SER A 139 3.21 -15.35 -11.59
N LEU A 140 2.95 -16.41 -10.81
CA LEU A 140 1.70 -17.16 -10.84
C LEU A 140 0.51 -16.27 -10.48
N PHE A 141 0.57 -15.57 -9.35
CA PHE A 141 -0.52 -14.68 -8.94
C PHE A 141 -0.75 -13.54 -9.94
N VAL A 142 0.31 -12.97 -10.52
CA VAL A 142 0.19 -11.93 -11.55
C VAL A 142 -0.45 -12.48 -12.82
N SER A 143 -0.12 -13.71 -13.25
CA SER A 143 -0.75 -14.34 -14.43
C SER A 143 -2.26 -14.57 -14.24
N GLN A 144 -2.71 -14.73 -13.00
CA GLN A 144 -4.11 -14.88 -12.62
C GLN A 144 -4.86 -13.55 -12.41
N GLY A 145 -4.19 -12.40 -12.50
CA GLY A 145 -4.83 -11.08 -12.43
C GLY A 145 -4.44 -10.23 -11.22
N VAL A 146 -3.50 -10.66 -10.37
CA VAL A 146 -2.96 -9.79 -9.32
C VAL A 146 -2.22 -8.61 -9.94
N THR A 147 -2.69 -7.40 -9.63
CA THR A 147 -2.09 -6.15 -10.13
C THR A 147 -1.23 -5.46 -9.08
N LYS A 148 -1.32 -5.89 -7.82
CA LYS A 148 -0.61 -5.28 -6.69
C LYS A 148 0.05 -6.33 -5.80
N ILE A 149 1.37 -6.20 -5.64
CA ILE A 149 2.15 -6.99 -4.70
C ILE A 149 2.70 -6.07 -3.61
N ARG A 150 2.56 -6.48 -2.35
CA ARG A 150 3.18 -5.80 -1.20
C ARG A 150 4.09 -6.73 -0.44
N LEU A 151 5.35 -6.34 -0.33
CA LEU A 151 6.32 -7.03 0.51
C LEU A 151 6.22 -6.54 1.95
N THR A 152 6.20 -7.49 2.87
CA THR A 152 6.12 -7.30 4.33
C THR A 152 6.99 -8.36 5.02
N GLY A 153 6.98 -8.45 6.34
CA GLY A 153 7.64 -9.53 7.07
C GLY A 153 7.41 -9.38 8.57
N GLY A 154 8.45 -9.69 9.34
CA GLY A 154 8.94 -8.82 10.40
C GLY A 154 9.32 -7.47 9.79
N GLU A 155 10.60 -7.26 9.49
CA GLU A 155 11.09 -6.08 8.78
C GLU A 155 11.73 -6.49 7.43
N PRO A 156 11.08 -6.21 6.28
CA PRO A 156 11.59 -6.65 4.98
C PRO A 156 12.95 -6.05 4.63
N THR A 157 13.28 -4.84 5.11
CA THR A 157 14.59 -4.22 4.81
C THR A 157 15.77 -4.94 5.49
N VAL A 158 15.52 -5.82 6.46
CA VAL A 158 16.55 -6.68 7.09
C VAL A 158 16.92 -7.88 6.21
N ARG A 159 16.06 -8.28 5.25
CA ARG A 159 16.41 -9.35 4.30
C ARG A 159 17.57 -8.89 3.41
N ARG A 160 18.61 -9.74 3.30
CA ARG A 160 19.88 -9.40 2.64
C ARG A 160 19.68 -9.13 1.14
N ASP A 161 18.93 -9.98 0.47
CA ASP A 161 18.67 -9.98 -0.96
C ASP A 161 17.35 -9.29 -1.36
N ILE A 162 16.83 -8.38 -0.51
CA ILE A 162 15.56 -7.68 -0.79
C ILE A 162 15.57 -6.90 -2.10
N VAL A 163 16.68 -6.24 -2.43
CA VAL A 163 16.79 -5.46 -3.67
C VAL A 163 16.78 -6.38 -4.90
N PRO A 164 17.62 -7.44 -4.98
CA PRO A 164 17.51 -8.45 -6.03
C PRO A 164 16.11 -9.05 -6.16
N LEU A 165 15.47 -9.42 -5.05
CA LEU A 165 14.10 -9.94 -5.06
C LEU A 165 13.10 -8.94 -5.66
N MET A 166 13.21 -7.66 -5.28
CA MET A 166 12.36 -6.60 -5.84
C MET A 166 12.60 -6.39 -7.33
N GLN A 167 13.85 -6.48 -7.80
CA GLN A 167 14.18 -6.38 -9.22
C GLN A 167 13.50 -7.51 -10.01
N SER A 168 13.60 -8.76 -9.53
CA SER A 168 12.94 -9.91 -10.15
C SER A 168 11.41 -9.72 -10.19
N ILE A 169 10.78 -9.33 -9.08
CA ILE A 169 9.33 -9.05 -9.06
C ILE A 169 8.97 -7.87 -9.97
N GLY A 170 9.83 -6.85 -10.04
CA GLY A 170 9.68 -5.67 -10.90
C GLY A 170 9.60 -6.03 -12.38
N MET A 171 10.27 -7.10 -12.83
CA MET A 171 10.17 -7.60 -14.21
C MET A 171 8.75 -8.06 -14.58
N LEU A 172 7.91 -8.42 -13.61
CA LEU A 172 6.52 -8.85 -13.83
C LEU A 172 5.60 -7.69 -14.26
N ARG A 173 6.09 -6.45 -14.30
CA ARG A 173 5.35 -5.30 -14.83
C ARG A 173 4.91 -5.51 -16.28
N SER A 174 5.76 -6.13 -17.11
CA SER A 174 5.43 -6.50 -18.48
C SER A 174 4.29 -7.52 -18.57
N LYS A 175 4.04 -8.27 -17.49
CA LYS A 175 3.01 -9.30 -17.38
C LYS A 175 1.74 -8.84 -16.66
N GLY A 176 1.64 -7.56 -16.27
CA GLY A 176 0.44 -6.98 -15.69
C GLY A 176 0.56 -6.44 -14.26
N LEU A 177 1.72 -6.61 -13.60
CA LEU A 177 1.96 -6.01 -12.28
C LEU A 177 1.97 -4.47 -12.38
N ARG A 178 1.08 -3.80 -11.66
CA ARG A 178 0.96 -2.33 -11.67
C ARG A 178 1.65 -1.69 -10.48
N GLU A 179 1.41 -2.23 -9.28
CA GLU A 179 1.93 -1.69 -8.03
C GLU A 179 2.82 -2.72 -7.31
N LEU A 180 4.09 -2.36 -7.12
CA LEU A 180 4.98 -3.01 -6.17
C LEU A 180 5.14 -2.09 -4.96
N ALA A 181 4.79 -2.59 -3.78
CA ALA A 181 4.77 -1.80 -2.55
C ALA A 181 5.53 -2.47 -1.41
N LEU A 182 5.96 -1.68 -0.43
CA LEU A 182 6.69 -2.13 0.74
C LEU A 182 5.97 -1.68 2.02
N THR A 183 5.89 -2.54 3.03
CA THR A 183 5.57 -2.13 4.41
C THR A 183 6.80 -2.29 5.29
N THR A 184 7.23 -1.22 5.96
CA THR A 184 8.51 -1.19 6.70
C THR A 184 8.41 -0.24 7.89
N ASN A 185 9.19 -0.46 8.93
CA ASN A 185 9.41 0.52 10.00
C ASN A 185 10.30 1.70 9.58
N GLY A 186 10.94 1.63 8.42
CA GLY A 186 11.69 2.74 7.83
C GLY A 186 13.13 2.89 8.32
N ILE A 187 13.61 2.17 9.35
CA ILE A 187 14.95 2.42 9.93
C ILE A 187 16.07 2.25 8.89
N SER A 188 16.00 1.20 8.07
CA SER A 188 17.02 0.93 7.05
C SER A 188 16.63 1.37 5.64
N LEU A 189 15.48 2.04 5.49
CA LEU A 189 14.89 2.30 4.18
C LEU A 189 15.70 3.31 3.37
N HIS A 190 16.10 4.44 3.95
CA HIS A 190 16.88 5.49 3.27
C HIS A 190 18.13 4.98 2.56
N ARG A 191 18.77 3.90 3.04
CA ARG A 191 19.98 3.32 2.44
C ARG A 191 19.71 2.44 1.21
N LYS A 192 18.48 1.97 1.03
CA LYS A 192 18.08 1.02 -0.02
C LYS A 192 17.10 1.63 -1.02
N LEU A 193 16.60 2.84 -0.74
CA LEU A 193 15.45 3.41 -1.43
C LEU A 193 15.73 3.64 -2.92
N ASP A 194 16.89 4.16 -3.29
CA ASP A 194 17.24 4.42 -4.69
C ASP A 194 17.17 3.13 -5.53
N ALA A 195 17.88 2.09 -5.10
CA ALA A 195 17.85 0.78 -5.76
C ALA A 195 16.46 0.12 -5.75
N MET A 196 15.65 0.35 -4.72
CA MET A 196 14.26 -0.12 -4.68
C MET A 196 13.37 0.60 -5.68
N VAL A 197 13.59 1.90 -5.91
CA VAL A 197 12.84 2.69 -6.89
C VAL A 197 13.22 2.29 -8.31
N GLU A 198 14.50 2.03 -8.58
CA GLU A 198 14.98 1.43 -9.83
C GLU A 198 14.37 0.04 -10.07
N ALA A 199 14.18 -0.75 -9.01
CA ALA A 199 13.46 -2.03 -9.07
C ALA A 199 11.94 -1.88 -9.29
N GLY A 200 11.42 -0.65 -9.36
CA GLY A 200 10.02 -0.36 -9.63
C GLY A 200 9.14 -0.24 -8.38
N LEU A 201 9.68 0.15 -7.22
CA LEU A 201 8.88 0.48 -6.04
C LEU A 201 7.95 1.67 -6.31
N THR A 202 6.65 1.47 -6.10
CA THR A 202 5.60 2.49 -6.32
C THR A 202 4.94 2.99 -5.04
N GLY A 203 5.17 2.34 -3.90
CA GLY A 203 4.53 2.78 -2.66
C GLY A 203 5.15 2.22 -1.40
N VAL A 204 5.25 3.06 -0.38
CA VAL A 204 5.77 2.74 0.93
C VAL A 204 4.68 2.97 1.96
N ASN A 205 4.37 1.93 2.74
CA ASN A 205 3.64 2.06 3.99
C ASN A 205 4.66 2.00 5.13
N LEU A 206 4.95 3.16 5.71
CA LEU A 206 5.89 3.28 6.80
C LEU A 206 5.13 3.18 8.13
N SER A 207 5.54 2.26 9.01
CA SER A 207 4.98 2.15 10.36
C SER A 207 5.71 3.11 11.31
N LEU A 208 5.00 4.09 11.86
CA LEU A 208 5.51 5.05 12.83
C LEU A 208 4.37 5.43 13.79
N ASP A 209 4.49 5.02 15.05
CA ASP A 209 3.39 5.15 16.01
C ASP A 209 3.49 6.39 16.91
N THR A 210 4.58 7.15 16.85
CA THR A 210 4.76 8.39 17.62
C THR A 210 5.75 9.32 16.93
N LEU A 211 5.59 10.63 17.13
CA LEU A 211 6.54 11.65 16.67
C LEU A 211 7.52 12.10 17.76
N ASP A 212 7.41 11.52 18.96
CA ASP A 212 8.31 11.75 20.08
C ASP A 212 9.45 10.69 20.07
N PRO A 213 10.74 11.10 19.97
CA PRO A 213 11.86 10.16 19.92
C PRO A 213 12.00 9.26 21.16
N PHE A 214 11.62 9.75 22.34
CA PHE A 214 11.68 8.98 23.59
C PHE A 214 10.55 7.95 23.63
N GLN A 215 9.33 8.36 23.28
CA GLN A 215 8.21 7.41 23.15
C GLN A 215 8.48 6.38 22.07
N PHE A 216 9.13 6.76 20.97
CA PHE A 216 9.52 5.81 19.92
C PHE A 216 10.39 4.68 20.51
N GLN A 217 11.37 5.04 21.34
CA GLN A 217 12.23 4.05 21.98
C GLN A 217 11.45 3.17 22.98
N ILE A 218 10.49 3.73 23.72
CA ILE A 218 9.63 2.96 24.63
C ILE A 218 8.76 1.98 23.84
N MET A 219 8.07 2.46 22.82
CA MET A 219 7.12 1.66 22.03
C MET A 219 7.79 0.56 21.22
N THR A 220 8.99 0.82 20.69
CA THR A 220 9.71 -0.11 19.80
C THR A 220 10.81 -0.90 20.50
N ARG A 221 11.13 -0.54 21.76
CA ARG A 221 12.26 -1.02 22.58
C ARG A 221 13.63 -0.86 21.93
N ARG A 222 13.76 -0.01 20.90
CA ARG A 222 15.02 0.23 20.17
C ARG A 222 15.10 1.69 19.76
N LYS A 223 16.33 2.18 19.57
CA LYS A 223 16.57 3.49 18.94
C LYS A 223 16.38 3.39 17.44
N GLY A 224 16.06 4.50 16.78
CA GLY A 224 15.90 4.51 15.32
C GLY A 224 15.10 5.66 14.74
N PHE A 225 14.46 6.48 15.58
CA PHE A 225 13.58 7.58 15.17
C PHE A 225 14.20 8.47 14.07
N ASP A 226 15.43 8.95 14.26
CA ASP A 226 16.09 9.82 13.28
C ASP A 226 16.28 9.13 11.91
N ALA A 227 16.53 7.82 11.90
CA ALA A 227 16.67 7.05 10.67
C ALA A 227 15.33 6.88 9.93
N VAL A 228 14.23 6.77 10.69
CA VAL A 228 12.87 6.76 10.14
C VAL A 228 12.55 8.12 9.52
N MET A 229 12.81 9.22 10.23
CA MET A 229 12.58 10.57 9.73
C MET A 229 13.41 10.87 8.47
N ARG A 230 14.70 10.48 8.45
CA ARG A 230 15.53 10.54 7.22
C ARG A 230 14.92 9.78 6.05
N SER A 231 14.29 8.63 6.31
CA SER A 231 13.65 7.84 5.26
C SER A 231 12.37 8.51 4.74
N ILE A 232 11.59 9.15 5.61
CA ILE A 232 10.44 9.97 5.21
C ILE A 232 10.90 11.13 4.33
N ASP A 233 11.90 11.89 4.79
CA ASP A 233 12.38 13.07 4.08
C ASP A 233 13.00 12.70 2.72
N ARG A 234 13.75 11.60 2.65
CA ARG A 234 14.29 11.08 1.37
C ARG A 234 13.19 10.70 0.39
N ILE A 235 12.11 10.05 0.83
CA ILE A 235 10.97 9.72 -0.06
C ILE A 235 10.32 11.01 -0.58
N LEU A 236 10.13 12.01 0.27
CA LEU A 236 9.55 13.29 -0.14
C LEU A 236 10.44 14.03 -1.15
N GLU A 237 11.75 13.99 -0.94
CA GLU A 237 12.73 14.54 -1.88
C GLU A 237 12.63 13.84 -3.24
N MET A 238 12.63 12.51 -3.28
CA MET A 238 12.49 11.75 -4.53
C MET A 238 11.16 12.06 -5.24
N LYS A 239 10.07 12.25 -4.51
CA LYS A 239 8.79 12.69 -5.10
C LYS A 239 8.90 14.07 -5.75
N LYS A 240 9.60 15.01 -5.12
CA LYS A 240 9.87 16.35 -5.70
C LYS A 240 10.71 16.25 -6.97
N LEU A 241 11.62 15.26 -7.05
CA LEU A 241 12.41 14.95 -8.25
C LEU A 241 11.63 14.18 -9.33
N GLY A 242 10.34 13.88 -9.11
CA GLY A 242 9.47 13.23 -10.09
C GLY A 242 9.28 11.73 -9.91
N ALA A 243 9.83 11.11 -8.85
CA ALA A 243 9.60 9.71 -8.56
C ALA A 243 8.13 9.45 -8.17
N ASN A 244 7.46 8.53 -8.87
CA ASN A 244 6.07 8.18 -8.61
C ASN A 244 5.92 7.20 -7.43
N ILE A 245 6.21 7.67 -6.22
CA ILE A 245 6.16 6.87 -5.00
C ILE A 245 5.08 7.42 -4.07
N LYS A 246 4.12 6.56 -3.69
CA LYS A 246 3.09 6.90 -2.71
C LYS A 246 3.62 6.64 -1.30
N LEU A 247 3.70 7.66 -0.44
CA LEU A 247 4.07 7.52 0.97
C LEU A 247 2.83 7.53 1.86
N LYS A 248 2.68 6.47 2.65
CA LYS A 248 1.63 6.33 3.66
C LYS A 248 2.28 6.06 5.00
N VAL A 249 1.91 6.79 6.03
CA VAL A 249 2.40 6.57 7.40
C VAL A 249 1.28 5.91 8.19
N ASN A 250 1.53 4.72 8.71
CA ASN A 250 0.58 3.96 9.51
C ASN A 250 0.94 4.12 10.99
N CYS A 251 -0.04 4.52 11.81
CA CYS A 251 0.09 4.67 13.26
C CYS A 251 -1.00 3.85 13.94
N VAL A 252 -0.63 2.86 14.76
CA VAL A 252 -1.56 2.12 15.62
C VAL A 252 -1.78 2.96 16.87
N VAL A 253 -3.02 3.39 17.09
CA VAL A 253 -3.36 4.28 18.20
C VAL A 253 -3.83 3.47 19.40
N MET A 254 -3.18 3.68 20.54
CA MET A 254 -3.42 3.00 21.81
C MET A 254 -3.61 4.03 22.92
N ARG A 255 -4.68 3.86 23.71
CA ARG A 255 -4.98 4.71 24.86
C ARG A 255 -3.92 4.59 25.94
N GLY A 256 -3.56 5.72 26.54
CA GLY A 256 -2.52 5.84 27.55
C GLY A 256 -1.09 5.74 27.00
N LEU A 257 -0.90 5.79 25.68
CA LEU A 257 0.41 5.59 25.05
C LEU A 257 0.72 6.68 24.03
N ASN A 258 -0.04 6.77 22.95
CA ASN A 258 0.26 7.64 21.81
C ASN A 258 -0.95 8.42 21.27
N GLU A 259 -2.07 8.47 21.98
CA GLU A 259 -3.24 9.27 21.56
C GLU A 259 -2.94 10.76 21.42
N ARG A 260 -1.95 11.26 22.18
CA ARG A 260 -1.47 12.63 22.11
C ARG A 260 -0.80 12.96 20.77
N ASP A 261 -0.31 11.95 20.05
CA ASP A 261 0.36 12.10 18.76
C ASP A 261 -0.63 12.25 17.59
N ILE A 262 -1.94 12.04 17.80
CA ILE A 262 -2.96 12.15 16.73
C ILE A 262 -2.88 13.51 16.04
N ILE A 263 -2.93 14.61 16.81
CA ILE A 263 -2.87 15.97 16.24
C ILE A 263 -1.50 16.27 15.60
N PRO A 264 -0.36 16.02 16.26
CA PRO A 264 0.96 16.12 15.63
C PRO A 264 1.09 15.37 14.30
N PHE A 265 0.54 14.17 14.18
CA PHE A 265 0.55 13.42 12.93
C PHE A 265 -0.35 14.06 11.86
N VAL A 266 -1.51 14.60 12.22
CA VAL A 266 -2.34 15.37 11.27
C VAL A 266 -1.55 16.59 10.76
N GLU A 267 -0.88 17.31 11.66
CA GLU A 267 -0.04 18.48 11.34
C GLU A 267 1.14 18.14 10.43
N MET A 268 1.72 16.94 10.55
CA MET A 268 2.78 16.46 9.67
C MET A 268 2.37 16.48 8.19
N GLY A 269 1.08 16.31 7.89
CA GLY A 269 0.52 16.38 6.54
C GLY A 269 0.20 17.79 6.05
N ARG A 270 0.47 18.86 6.81
CA ARG A 270 0.11 20.23 6.43
C ARG A 270 0.74 20.65 5.11
N GLU A 271 2.06 20.53 5.01
CA GLU A 271 2.86 20.93 3.84
C GLU A 271 3.44 19.74 3.07
N LYS A 272 3.36 18.53 3.65
CA LYS A 272 3.94 17.31 3.09
C LYS A 272 2.84 16.45 2.47
N ASP A 273 3.04 16.00 1.22
CA ASP A 273 2.15 15.04 0.55
C ASP A 273 2.33 13.63 1.13
N ILE A 274 1.79 13.46 2.33
CA ILE A 274 1.78 12.23 3.12
C ILE A 274 0.34 11.92 3.51
N GLU A 275 -0.05 10.66 3.34
CA GLU A 275 -1.29 10.15 3.91
C GLU A 275 -0.99 9.44 5.22
N VAL A 276 -1.35 10.07 6.34
CA VAL A 276 -1.26 9.48 7.68
C VAL A 276 -2.49 8.63 7.92
N ARG A 277 -2.32 7.40 8.37
CA ARG A 277 -3.39 6.42 8.59
C ARG A 277 -3.38 5.95 10.03
N PHE A 278 -4.43 6.31 10.75
CA PHE A 278 -4.67 5.80 12.10
C PHE A 278 -5.33 4.43 12.03
N ILE A 279 -4.79 3.48 12.78
CA ILE A 279 -5.25 2.10 12.82
C ILE A 279 -5.79 1.84 14.22
N GLU A 280 -7.03 1.33 14.29
CA GLU A 280 -7.56 0.81 15.55
C GLU A 280 -6.69 -0.34 16.04
N TYR A 281 -6.24 -0.26 17.30
CA TYR A 281 -5.63 -1.39 17.97
C TYR A 281 -6.60 -2.59 17.84
N MET A 282 -6.09 -3.78 17.53
CA MET A 282 -6.90 -4.99 17.33
C MET A 282 -6.26 -6.22 18.02
N PRO A 283 -7.06 -7.24 18.39
CA PRO A 283 -6.55 -8.45 19.01
C PRO A 283 -5.64 -9.24 18.06
N PHE A 284 -4.47 -9.65 18.56
CA PHE A 284 -3.59 -10.60 17.91
C PHE A 284 -3.07 -11.61 18.93
N GLY A 285 -2.80 -12.84 18.49
CA GLY A 285 -2.15 -13.84 19.32
C GLY A 285 -0.87 -13.28 19.94
N GLY A 286 -0.83 -13.19 21.27
CA GLY A 286 0.32 -12.73 22.05
C GLY A 286 0.43 -11.22 22.29
N ASN A 287 -0.49 -10.36 21.81
CA ASN A 287 -0.36 -8.91 21.99
C ASN A 287 -0.96 -8.33 23.28
N LYS A 288 -1.43 -9.17 24.23
CA LYS A 288 -2.11 -8.74 25.47
C LYS A 288 -3.18 -7.68 25.20
N TRP A 289 -4.04 -7.98 24.22
CA TRP A 289 -5.18 -7.17 23.83
C TRP A 289 -6.03 -6.76 25.04
N SER A 290 -6.58 -5.55 24.98
CA SER A 290 -7.55 -5.06 25.96
C SER A 290 -8.41 -3.99 25.30
N GLN A 291 -9.73 -4.14 25.40
CA GLN A 291 -10.68 -3.18 24.87
C GLN A 291 -10.46 -1.77 25.45
N GLY A 292 -10.07 -1.65 26.72
CA GLY A 292 -9.80 -0.35 27.36
C GLY A 292 -8.62 0.42 26.74
N LYS A 293 -7.71 -0.27 26.05
CA LYS A 293 -6.60 0.36 25.31
C LYS A 293 -6.98 0.80 23.90
N MET A 294 -8.14 0.39 23.40
CA MET A 294 -8.60 0.79 22.07
C MET A 294 -9.12 2.23 22.08
N ILE A 295 -8.84 2.96 21.01
CA ILE A 295 -9.48 4.23 20.70
C ILE A 295 -10.22 4.02 19.38
N SER A 296 -11.53 4.21 19.40
CA SER A 296 -12.38 3.99 18.23
C SER A 296 -12.14 5.04 17.16
N PHE A 297 -12.51 4.70 15.92
CA PHE A 297 -12.57 5.64 14.81
C PHE A 297 -13.29 6.96 15.16
N GLN A 298 -14.45 6.85 15.81
CA GLN A 298 -15.27 8.01 16.15
C GLN A 298 -14.56 8.92 17.15
N GLU A 299 -13.94 8.35 18.19
CA GLU A 299 -13.14 9.11 19.15
C GLU A 299 -11.94 9.80 18.49
N MET A 300 -11.19 9.09 17.63
CA MET A 300 -10.07 9.71 16.90
C MET A 300 -10.55 10.85 16.00
N LEU A 301 -11.69 10.67 15.33
CA LEU A 301 -12.30 11.68 14.47
C LEU A 301 -12.73 12.92 15.27
N ASP A 302 -13.31 12.74 16.46
CA ASP A 302 -13.78 13.83 17.32
C ASP A 302 -12.62 14.63 17.93
N ILE A 303 -11.52 13.95 18.29
CA ILE A 303 -10.25 14.60 18.69
C ILE A 303 -9.76 15.53 17.58
N ILE A 304 -9.75 15.06 16.33
CA ILE A 304 -9.28 15.85 15.19
C ILE A 304 -10.25 17.00 14.88
N ARG A 305 -11.55 16.75 14.92
CA ARG A 305 -12.58 17.78 14.67
C ARG A 305 -12.60 18.89 15.70
N THR A 306 -12.21 18.60 16.95
CA THR A 306 -12.07 19.63 17.98
C THR A 306 -11.08 20.72 17.57
N LYS A 307 -9.97 20.35 16.91
CA LYS A 307 -8.98 21.31 16.39
C LYS A 307 -9.29 21.76 14.95
N TYR A 308 -9.84 20.88 14.11
CA TYR A 308 -10.17 21.16 12.71
C TYR A 308 -11.65 20.83 12.41
N PRO A 309 -12.59 21.73 12.76
CA PRO A 309 -14.02 21.51 12.52
C PRO A 309 -14.38 21.34 11.03
N SER A 310 -13.54 21.85 10.13
CA SER A 310 -13.72 21.77 8.67
C SER A 310 -13.23 20.46 8.03
N LEU A 311 -12.79 19.48 8.84
CA LEU A 311 -12.36 18.16 8.35
C LEU A 311 -13.51 17.47 7.57
N ARG A 312 -13.23 17.11 6.32
CA ARG A 312 -14.23 16.51 5.41
C ARG A 312 -13.76 15.18 4.85
N SER A 313 -14.73 14.29 4.62
CA SER A 313 -14.47 13.01 3.96
C SER A 313 -14.05 13.23 2.50
N VAL A 314 -13.12 12.42 2.02
CA VAL A 314 -12.64 12.40 0.63
C VAL A 314 -13.10 11.08 0.01
N PRO A 315 -13.75 11.10 -1.16
CA PRO A 315 -14.15 9.88 -1.85
C PRO A 315 -12.95 8.94 -2.07
N GLY A 316 -13.07 7.70 -1.61
CA GLY A 316 -12.07 6.65 -1.79
C GLY A 316 -12.31 5.81 -3.05
N HIS A 317 -11.43 4.83 -3.27
CA HIS A 317 -11.61 3.77 -4.27
C HIS A 317 -12.45 2.61 -3.74
N LYS A 318 -13.01 1.80 -4.66
CA LYS A 318 -13.94 0.69 -4.38
C LYS A 318 -13.48 -0.28 -3.28
N ASN A 319 -12.18 -0.54 -3.17
CA ASN A 319 -11.59 -1.52 -2.24
C ASN A 319 -10.65 -0.86 -1.21
N ASP A 320 -10.85 0.43 -0.92
CA ASP A 320 -9.99 1.13 0.04
C ASP A 320 -10.22 0.64 1.47
N THR A 321 -9.13 0.28 2.12
CA THR A 321 -9.15 -0.19 3.52
C THR A 321 -9.29 0.95 4.52
N SER A 322 -9.09 2.20 4.08
CA SER A 322 -9.06 3.37 4.94
C SER A 322 -10.11 4.38 4.50
N LYS A 323 -10.88 4.88 5.46
CA LYS A 323 -11.76 6.04 5.25
C LYS A 323 -10.90 7.29 5.24
N THR A 324 -10.85 7.98 4.12
CA THR A 324 -9.92 9.11 3.92
C THR A 324 -10.63 10.43 4.16
N TYR A 325 -9.97 11.32 4.87
CA TYR A 325 -10.41 12.67 5.22
C TYR A 325 -9.31 13.67 4.86
N GLY A 326 -9.72 14.92 4.61
CA GLY A 326 -8.83 16.03 4.33
C GLY A 326 -9.18 17.24 5.18
N VAL A 327 -8.15 17.90 5.71
CA VAL A 327 -8.28 19.23 6.31
C VAL A 327 -8.10 20.26 5.18
N PRO A 328 -9.04 21.18 4.96
CA PRO A 328 -8.88 22.24 3.97
C PRO A 328 -7.57 23.02 4.19
N GLY A 329 -6.79 23.19 3.12
CA GLY A 329 -5.48 23.85 3.15
C GLY A 329 -4.29 22.92 3.41
N PHE A 330 -4.52 21.65 3.76
CA PHE A 330 -3.44 20.67 3.92
C PHE A 330 -3.17 19.97 2.59
N VAL A 331 -1.90 19.70 2.31
CA VAL A 331 -1.47 18.91 1.15
C VAL A 331 -1.73 17.42 1.39
N GLY A 332 -1.39 16.95 2.58
CA GLY A 332 -1.55 15.57 3.02
C GLY A 332 -3.00 15.21 3.36
N LYS A 333 -3.19 13.94 3.70
CA LYS A 333 -4.51 13.36 4.00
C LYS A 333 -4.46 12.52 5.26
N VAL A 334 -5.62 12.33 5.88
CA VAL A 334 -5.78 11.50 7.08
C VAL A 334 -6.68 10.32 6.72
N GLY A 335 -6.22 9.10 6.94
CA GLY A 335 -6.97 7.87 6.77
C GLY A 335 -7.28 7.21 8.11
N PHE A 336 -8.41 6.52 8.19
CA PHE A 336 -8.75 5.69 9.34
C PHE A 336 -8.98 4.26 8.89
N ILE A 337 -8.24 3.31 9.47
CA ILE A 337 -8.40 1.88 9.25
C ILE A 337 -9.22 1.33 10.43
N THR A 338 -10.51 1.19 10.18
CA THR A 338 -11.54 0.84 11.16
C THR A 338 -11.68 -0.68 11.30
N SER A 339 -10.59 -1.32 11.71
CA SER A 339 -10.47 -2.79 11.74
C SER A 339 -11.51 -3.48 12.63
N MET A 340 -12.06 -2.76 13.62
CA MET A 340 -12.94 -3.35 14.64
C MET A 340 -14.34 -2.73 14.63
N THR A 341 -14.43 -1.40 14.56
CA THR A 341 -15.72 -0.70 14.74
C THR A 341 -16.56 -0.62 13.48
N ASN A 342 -15.94 -0.73 12.31
CA ASN A 342 -16.63 -0.64 11.02
C ASN A 342 -15.78 -1.31 9.95
N ASP A 343 -15.86 -2.64 9.87
CA ASP A 343 -14.97 -3.42 9.02
C ASP A 343 -15.19 -3.18 7.52
N PHE A 344 -14.20 -3.58 6.72
CA PHE A 344 -14.18 -3.43 5.25
C PHE A 344 -14.20 -4.79 4.53
N CYS A 345 -14.70 -5.85 5.18
CA CYS A 345 -14.56 -7.20 4.64
C CYS A 345 -15.34 -7.38 3.32
N GLY A 346 -16.49 -6.72 3.18
CA GLY A 346 -17.32 -6.78 1.96
C GLY A 346 -16.61 -6.39 0.67
N THR A 347 -15.56 -5.56 0.72
CA THR A 347 -14.77 -5.15 -0.45
C THR A 347 -13.32 -5.65 -0.41
N CYS A 348 -13.01 -6.59 0.48
CA CYS A 348 -11.64 -7.04 0.71
C CYS A 348 -11.11 -7.94 -0.42
N ASN A 349 -10.19 -7.40 -1.21
CA ASN A 349 -9.50 -8.06 -2.34
C ASN A 349 -8.11 -8.64 -1.98
N ARG A 350 -7.81 -8.82 -0.70
CA ARG A 350 -6.44 -9.16 -0.24
C ARG A 350 -6.24 -10.64 0.00
N LEU A 351 -5.09 -11.14 -0.44
CA LEU A 351 -4.51 -12.44 -0.10
C LEU A 351 -3.15 -12.26 0.56
N ARG A 352 -2.74 -13.22 1.39
CA ARG A 352 -1.46 -13.16 2.10
C ARG A 352 -0.71 -14.47 1.99
N ILE A 353 0.58 -14.39 1.71
CA ILE A 353 1.51 -15.50 1.82
C ILE A 353 2.41 -15.21 3.03
N THR A 354 2.46 -16.14 3.97
CA THR A 354 3.36 -16.09 5.13
C THR A 354 4.79 -16.43 4.70
N SER A 355 5.75 -16.20 5.57
CA SER A 355 7.17 -16.33 5.22
C SER A 355 7.67 -17.77 5.09
N ASP A 356 6.93 -18.71 5.66
CA ASP A 356 7.05 -20.16 5.47
C ASP A 356 6.19 -20.68 4.29
N GLY A 357 5.52 -19.78 3.55
CA GLY A 357 4.83 -20.09 2.30
C GLY A 357 3.43 -20.67 2.44
N ASN A 358 2.75 -20.42 3.55
CA ASN A 358 1.33 -20.69 3.71
C ASN A 358 0.48 -19.54 3.14
N LEU A 359 -0.59 -19.88 2.43
CA LEU A 359 -1.59 -18.94 1.96
C LEU A 359 -2.66 -18.73 3.03
N LYS A 360 -2.81 -17.47 3.45
CA LYS A 360 -3.90 -16.96 4.30
C LYS A 360 -4.83 -16.06 3.51
N VAL A 361 -6.09 -16.46 3.40
CA VAL A 361 -7.14 -15.70 2.71
C VAL A 361 -7.77 -14.62 3.59
N CYS A 362 -7.65 -14.76 4.91
CA CYS A 362 -8.07 -13.79 5.91
C CYS A 362 -6.97 -13.62 6.97
N LEU A 363 -6.90 -12.43 7.58
CA LEU A 363 -5.96 -12.17 8.67
C LEU A 363 -6.32 -12.92 9.96
N HIS A 364 -7.61 -13.13 10.19
CA HIS A 364 -8.17 -13.77 11.39
C HIS A 364 -8.69 -15.18 11.13
N GLY A 365 -8.40 -15.75 9.96
CA GLY A 365 -8.82 -17.11 9.61
C GLY A 365 -7.76 -18.15 9.95
N ASN A 366 -8.20 -19.30 10.46
CA ASN A 366 -7.32 -20.42 10.82
C ASN A 366 -6.98 -21.32 9.62
N ALA A 367 -7.76 -21.26 8.54
CA ALA A 367 -7.51 -22.04 7.34
C ALA A 367 -6.27 -21.50 6.60
N GLU A 368 -5.19 -22.28 6.66
CA GLU A 368 -3.95 -22.09 5.92
C GLU A 368 -3.74 -23.26 4.94
N VAL A 369 -3.14 -22.98 3.79
CA VAL A 369 -2.69 -24.02 2.85
C VAL A 369 -1.23 -23.79 2.49
N SER A 370 -0.40 -24.82 2.58
CA SER A 370 1.04 -24.72 2.31
C SER A 370 1.29 -24.73 0.81
N LEU A 371 1.62 -23.57 0.23
CA LEU A 371 2.05 -23.48 -1.16
C LEU A 371 3.52 -23.92 -1.29
N ARG A 372 4.33 -23.68 -0.26
CA ARG A 372 5.75 -24.08 -0.23
C ARG A 372 5.91 -25.58 -0.42
N ASP A 373 5.16 -26.39 0.32
CA ASP A 373 5.38 -27.85 0.30
C ASP A 373 5.01 -28.42 -1.07
N LEU A 374 3.91 -27.94 -1.68
CA LEU A 374 3.54 -28.25 -3.06
C LEU A 374 4.61 -27.82 -4.06
N LEU A 375 5.23 -26.64 -3.87
CA LEU A 375 6.33 -26.19 -4.71
C LEU A 375 7.58 -27.07 -4.61
N ARG A 376 7.81 -27.73 -3.48
CA ARG A 376 9.05 -28.47 -3.25
C ARG A 376 8.96 -29.95 -3.53
N GLN A 377 7.78 -30.49 -3.83
CA GLN A 377 7.59 -31.93 -4.10
C GLN A 377 8.59 -32.46 -5.15
N ASP A 378 8.72 -31.81 -6.30
CA ASP A 378 9.63 -32.21 -7.39
C ASP A 378 11.11 -31.88 -7.11
N ASN A 379 11.39 -31.21 -6.00
CA ASN A 379 12.74 -30.95 -5.51
C ASN A 379 13.02 -31.74 -4.22
N ASN A 380 12.39 -32.92 -4.07
CA ASN A 380 12.52 -33.80 -2.91
C ASN A 380 12.19 -33.14 -1.56
N GLY A 381 11.32 -32.13 -1.56
CA GLY A 381 11.00 -31.35 -0.36
C GLY A 381 12.03 -30.26 -0.01
N GLU A 382 13.12 -30.15 -0.76
CA GLU A 382 14.20 -29.22 -0.51
C GLU A 382 13.92 -27.81 -1.07
N PRO A 383 14.49 -26.75 -0.45
CA PRO A 383 14.38 -25.39 -0.96
C PRO A 383 14.86 -25.25 -2.41
N ILE A 384 14.09 -24.54 -3.23
CA ILE A 384 14.47 -24.28 -4.62
C ILE A 384 15.44 -23.09 -4.66
N ASP A 385 16.70 -23.35 -4.95
CA ASP A 385 17.72 -22.33 -5.22
C ASP A 385 17.68 -21.86 -6.68
N GLN A 386 18.60 -20.96 -7.04
CA GLN A 386 18.64 -20.38 -8.38
C GLN A 386 18.95 -21.43 -9.45
N GLU A 387 19.82 -22.39 -9.16
CA GLU A 387 20.21 -23.45 -10.10
C GLU A 387 19.04 -24.43 -10.31
N ALA A 388 18.41 -24.89 -9.23
CA ALA A 388 17.21 -25.71 -9.30
C ALA A 388 16.10 -25.00 -10.06
N PHE A 389 15.90 -23.70 -9.82
CA PHE A 389 14.92 -22.90 -10.55
C PHE A 389 15.21 -22.84 -12.05
N GLU A 390 16.46 -22.60 -12.44
CA GLU A 390 16.89 -22.56 -13.84
C GLU A 390 16.76 -23.92 -14.52
N ARG A 391 17.13 -25.01 -13.82
CA ARG A 391 16.92 -26.38 -14.32
C ARG A 391 15.45 -26.65 -14.58
N ILE A 392 14.57 -26.33 -13.63
CA ILE A 392 13.13 -26.58 -13.82
C ILE A 392 12.55 -25.69 -14.94
N LYS A 393 13.00 -24.44 -15.04
CA LYS A 393 12.61 -23.54 -16.13
C LYS A 393 13.07 -24.07 -17.48
N GLN A 394 14.28 -24.60 -17.58
CA GLN A 394 14.82 -25.17 -18.82
C GLN A 394 14.01 -26.39 -19.24
N ILE A 395 13.69 -27.29 -18.30
CA ILE A 395 12.82 -28.45 -18.56
C ILE A 395 11.46 -28.01 -19.13
N GLU A 396 10.87 -26.93 -18.60
CA GLU A 396 9.61 -26.38 -19.10
C GLU A 396 9.73 -25.76 -20.50
N MET A 397 10.85 -25.08 -20.78
CA MET A 397 11.13 -24.54 -22.11
C MET A 397 11.32 -25.66 -23.14
N ASP A 398 12.11 -26.68 -22.81
CA ASP A 398 12.36 -27.84 -23.66
C ASP A 398 11.06 -28.61 -23.94
N ARG A 399 10.16 -28.71 -22.95
CA ARG A 399 8.81 -29.29 -23.14
C ARG A 399 7.96 -28.46 -24.10
N ARG A 400 7.98 -27.13 -23.96
CA ARG A 400 7.23 -26.22 -24.83
C ARG A 400 7.73 -26.20 -26.26
N ASP A 401 9.02 -26.43 -26.46
CA ASP A 401 9.67 -26.55 -27.77
C ASP A 401 9.54 -27.98 -28.35
N GLY A 402 8.83 -28.88 -27.67
CA GLY A 402 8.54 -30.25 -28.15
C GLY A 402 9.73 -31.22 -28.05
N LEU A 403 10.77 -30.87 -27.28
CA LEU A 403 11.98 -31.67 -27.11
C LEU A 403 11.85 -32.75 -26.01
N LEU A 404 10.76 -32.71 -25.22
CA LEU A 404 10.43 -33.68 -24.18
C LEU A 404 9.00 -34.20 -24.37
N SER A 405 8.77 -35.49 -24.13
CA SER A 405 7.42 -36.09 -24.22
C SER A 405 6.50 -35.61 -23.09
N ASP A 406 5.20 -35.56 -23.37
CA ASP A 406 4.16 -35.21 -22.37
C ASP A 406 4.13 -36.14 -21.15
N GLU A 407 4.76 -37.32 -21.23
CA GLU A 407 4.91 -38.29 -20.13
C GLU A 407 5.99 -37.89 -19.10
N THR A 408 6.76 -36.83 -19.35
CA THR A 408 7.77 -36.32 -18.40
C THR A 408 7.07 -35.65 -17.21
N ILE A 409 7.05 -36.29 -16.04
CA ILE A 409 6.36 -35.80 -14.83
C ILE A 409 7.00 -34.52 -14.27
N LEU A 410 8.26 -34.24 -14.62
CA LEU A 410 9.00 -33.05 -14.18
C LEU A 410 8.60 -31.84 -15.03
N GLY A 411 7.94 -30.85 -14.41
CA GLY A 411 7.55 -29.60 -15.06
C GLY A 411 6.56 -28.77 -14.25
N TRP A 412 6.43 -27.49 -14.59
CA TRP A 412 5.55 -26.57 -13.87
C TRP A 412 4.09 -26.66 -14.31
N GLY A 413 3.77 -27.24 -15.47
CA GLY A 413 2.39 -27.31 -15.97
C GLY A 413 1.38 -27.97 -15.02
N GLN A 414 1.62 -29.24 -14.64
CA GLN A 414 0.71 -29.98 -13.74
C GLN A 414 0.67 -29.36 -12.33
N ARG A 415 1.83 -28.91 -11.84
CA ARG A 415 1.97 -28.24 -10.54
C ARG A 415 1.27 -26.89 -10.49
N GLU A 416 1.37 -26.10 -11.54
CA GLU A 416 0.68 -24.81 -11.64
C GLU A 416 -0.82 -25.04 -11.50
N GLN A 417 -1.37 -26.06 -12.17
CA GLN A 417 -2.78 -26.41 -12.06
C GLN A 417 -3.16 -26.86 -10.64
N GLU A 418 -2.34 -27.70 -9.99
CA GLU A 418 -2.58 -28.12 -8.60
C GLU A 418 -2.52 -26.92 -7.62
N LEU A 419 -1.51 -26.07 -7.74
CA LEU A 419 -1.39 -24.84 -6.97
C LEU A 419 -2.63 -23.95 -7.16
N LEU A 420 -3.07 -23.75 -8.41
CA LEU A 420 -4.25 -22.96 -8.72
C LEU A 420 -5.52 -23.57 -8.12
N GLN A 421 -5.68 -24.90 -8.14
CA GLN A 421 -6.80 -25.57 -7.50
C GLN A 421 -6.80 -25.36 -5.98
N VAL A 422 -5.65 -25.52 -5.32
CA VAL A 422 -5.50 -25.31 -3.88
C VAL A 422 -5.75 -23.85 -3.50
N ILE A 423 -5.21 -22.90 -4.28
CA ILE A 423 -5.47 -21.46 -4.12
C ILE A 423 -6.97 -21.18 -4.28
N GLY A 424 -7.59 -21.67 -5.35
CA GLY A 424 -9.01 -21.48 -5.62
C GLY A 424 -9.91 -22.04 -4.53
N ALA A 425 -9.62 -23.24 -4.03
CA ALA A 425 -10.34 -23.83 -2.91
C ALA A 425 -10.19 -23.01 -1.62
N ALA A 426 -9.01 -22.47 -1.35
CA ALA A 426 -8.79 -21.58 -0.22
C ALA A 426 -9.56 -20.26 -0.37
N VAL A 427 -9.50 -19.62 -1.54
CA VAL A 427 -10.18 -18.34 -1.83
C VAL A 427 -11.70 -18.49 -1.73
N LYS A 428 -12.28 -19.57 -2.27
CA LYS A 428 -13.73 -19.86 -2.17
C LYS A 428 -14.23 -20.03 -0.73
N ARG A 429 -13.36 -20.45 0.19
CA ARG A 429 -13.67 -20.56 1.64
C ARG A 429 -13.56 -19.25 2.41
N LYS A 430 -13.20 -18.14 1.77
CA LYS A 430 -13.10 -16.84 2.43
C LYS A 430 -14.48 -16.37 2.90
N ALA A 431 -14.64 -16.19 4.21
CA ALA A 431 -15.87 -15.68 4.82
C ALA A 431 -16.23 -14.27 4.32
N GLU A 432 -17.51 -13.91 4.43
CA GLU A 432 -18.03 -12.58 4.08
C GLU A 432 -17.37 -11.49 4.94
N LYS A 433 -17.38 -11.70 6.27
CA LYS A 433 -16.75 -10.85 7.30
C LYS A 433 -15.94 -11.68 8.29
N HIS A 434 -15.02 -11.04 9.01
CA HIS A 434 -14.35 -11.69 10.15
C HIS A 434 -15.31 -11.80 11.35
N ALA A 435 -14.95 -12.64 12.32
CA ALA A 435 -15.71 -12.77 13.56
C ALA A 435 -15.78 -11.44 14.32
N ASP A 436 -16.77 -11.30 15.19
CA ASP A 436 -16.96 -10.09 15.99
C ASP A 436 -15.85 -9.95 17.05
N MET A 437 -15.70 -8.77 17.64
CA MET A 437 -14.58 -8.43 18.54
C MET A 437 -14.38 -9.43 19.69
N GLY A 438 -15.47 -9.87 20.33
CA GLY A 438 -15.40 -10.81 21.46
C GLY A 438 -14.97 -12.23 21.05
N ASP A 439 -15.30 -12.65 19.83
CA ASP A 439 -14.89 -13.96 19.31
C ASP A 439 -13.42 -13.92 18.87
N LEU A 440 -12.98 -12.82 18.25
CA LEU A 440 -11.59 -12.64 17.82
C LEU A 440 -10.59 -12.70 18.96
N GLU A 441 -10.97 -12.23 20.15
CA GLU A 441 -10.14 -12.32 21.35
C GLU A 441 -9.87 -13.78 21.76
N ASN A 442 -10.85 -14.66 21.57
CA ASN A 442 -10.80 -16.06 22.01
C ASN A 442 -10.36 -17.03 20.89
N MET A 443 -10.19 -16.54 19.66
CA MET A 443 -9.79 -17.36 18.53
C MET A 443 -8.28 -17.66 18.54
N THR A 444 -7.95 -18.94 18.38
CA THR A 444 -6.56 -19.40 18.14
C THR A 444 -6.10 -19.05 16.73
N ASN A 445 -5.67 -17.80 16.51
CA ASN A 445 -5.16 -17.36 15.23
C ASN A 445 -3.63 -17.33 15.22
N ARG A 446 -3.02 -18.05 14.28
CA ARG A 446 -1.56 -18.01 14.06
C ARG A 446 -1.14 -16.59 13.64
N PRO A 447 -0.27 -15.90 14.41
CA PRO A 447 0.23 -14.60 14.02
C PRO A 447 1.08 -14.68 12.73
N MET A 448 1.19 -13.57 11.99
CA MET A 448 1.91 -13.56 10.70
C MET A 448 3.42 -13.79 10.82
N ILE A 449 3.95 -13.66 12.02
CA ILE A 449 5.27 -14.08 12.45
C ILE A 449 4.98 -15.08 13.57
N LEU A 450 5.67 -16.21 13.65
CA LEU A 450 5.55 -17.09 14.80
C LEU A 450 5.88 -16.28 16.06
N ILE A 451 4.86 -15.92 16.84
CA ILE A 451 5.05 -15.34 18.16
C ILE A 451 5.10 -16.54 19.09
N GLY A 452 6.26 -16.75 19.71
CA GLY A 452 6.57 -17.96 20.48
C GLY A 452 5.41 -18.35 21.42
N GLY A 453 5.09 -19.64 21.39
CA GLY A 453 4.24 -20.30 22.39
C GLY A 453 5.06 -20.76 23.59
#